data_AF-A0A852M085-F1
#
_entry.id   AF-A0A852M085-F1
#
_cell.length_a   1.000
_cell.length_b   1.000
_cell.length_c   1.000
_cell.angle_alpha   90.00
_cell.angle_beta   90.00
_cell.angle_gamma   90.00
#
_symmetry.space_group_name_H-M   'P 1'
#
loop_
_entity.id
_entity.type
_entity.pdbx_description
1 polymer ?
#
loop_
_entity_poly.entity_id
_entity_poly.type
_entity_poly.pdbx_seq_one_letter_code
_entity_poly.pdbx_strand_id
1 'polypeptide(L)'
;MVKIAFNSPFAQKDEPKKEAAEALVADKDPEIATRGGGSSSGRCLLTLLGLAFILAGVVVGGACIYKYFMPKHKVYRGEMCYFDNEHRERTAEPYFLPIAEKADIREEDNIAIIDVPVPEFSDSDPAAIVHDFDRLLTAYLDLQLGNCYVIPLNTSIVMPPRNLMDLFAKLATGSYLPQTYLVREEMVVTEEIDNVSDLGIFIYQLCVGKETFRLQRRDQITGLQKRSVENCHSIRHFENSFVVETKICQQ
;
A
#
# COMPACT_ATOMS: atom_id res chain seq x y z
N MET A 1 58.01 -33.69 19.68
CA MET A 1 57.96 -35.09 20.16
C MET A 1 57.78 -35.97 18.93
N VAL A 2 58.72 -36.89 18.67
CA VAL A 2 58.76 -37.69 17.43
C VAL A 2 58.09 -39.05 17.66
N LYS A 3 57.35 -39.56 16.67
CA LYS A 3 57.19 -41.01 16.47
C LYS A 3 56.94 -41.31 14.99
N ILE A 4 58.05 -41.49 14.26
CA ILE A 4 58.08 -42.20 12.98
C ILE A 4 58.13 -43.70 13.31
N ALA A 5 57.41 -44.52 12.55
CA ALA A 5 57.62 -45.96 12.51
C ALA A 5 57.60 -46.43 11.06
N PHE A 6 58.79 -46.70 10.52
CA PHE A 6 58.95 -47.55 9.33
C PHE A 6 59.22 -48.97 9.82
N ASN A 7 58.71 -49.96 9.10
CA ASN A 7 59.42 -51.21 8.88
C ASN A 7 59.00 -51.80 7.52
N SER A 8 59.94 -52.45 6.87
CA SER A 8 59.88 -52.81 5.44
C SER A 8 60.08 -54.34 5.24
N PRO A 9 60.60 -54.86 4.11
CA PRO A 9 59.91 -55.81 3.23
C PRO A 9 60.45 -57.26 3.35
N PHE A 10 59.99 -58.21 2.50
CA PHE A 10 60.85 -59.17 1.74
C PHE A 10 60.04 -60.19 0.88
N ALA A 11 60.75 -60.89 -0.03
CA ALA A 11 60.31 -61.93 -1.00
C ALA A 11 59.48 -61.41 -2.20
N GLN A 12 59.94 -61.35 -3.48
CA GLN A 12 60.78 -62.25 -4.30
C GLN A 12 60.16 -63.65 -4.41
N LYS A 13 59.94 -64.32 -5.55
CA LYS A 13 60.42 -64.30 -6.96
C LYS A 13 59.20 -64.47 -7.92
N ASP A 14 59.24 -64.60 -9.26
CA ASP A 14 60.32 -64.73 -10.29
C ASP A 14 59.85 -64.16 -11.67
N GLU A 15 60.64 -64.35 -12.74
CA GLU A 15 60.32 -63.93 -14.13
C GLU A 15 60.37 -65.14 -15.15
N PRO A 16 60.38 -65.00 -16.51
CA PRO A 16 59.37 -65.65 -17.36
C PRO A 16 59.91 -66.75 -18.31
N LYS A 17 59.01 -67.53 -18.94
CA LYS A 17 59.33 -68.27 -20.18
C LYS A 17 58.19 -68.29 -21.20
N LYS A 18 58.55 -67.99 -22.45
CA LYS A 18 57.79 -68.31 -23.66
C LYS A 18 58.03 -69.78 -24.02
N GLU A 19 57.04 -70.43 -24.62
CA GLU A 19 57.26 -71.28 -25.80
C GLU A 19 55.95 -71.46 -26.58
N ALA A 20 56.06 -71.71 -27.88
CA ALA A 20 54.93 -71.68 -28.81
C ALA A 20 54.48 -73.09 -29.20
N ALA A 21 53.17 -73.28 -29.36
CA ALA A 21 52.59 -74.39 -30.10
C ALA A 21 51.26 -73.96 -30.73
N GLU A 22 51.21 -73.90 -32.06
CA GLU A 22 50.00 -73.61 -32.83
C GLU A 22 49.14 -74.89 -32.96
N ALA A 23 47.86 -74.84 -32.60
CA ALA A 23 46.85 -75.79 -33.07
C ALA A 23 45.40 -75.30 -32.82
N LEU A 24 44.82 -74.65 -33.84
CA LEU A 24 43.44 -74.78 -34.32
C LEU A 24 42.30 -75.05 -33.29
N VAL A 25 41.41 -74.07 -33.09
CA VAL A 25 39.97 -74.06 -33.49
C VAL A 25 39.27 -72.81 -32.93
N ALA A 26 38.25 -72.30 -33.63
CA ALA A 26 37.55 -71.05 -33.33
C ALA A 26 36.39 -71.19 -32.32
N ASP A 27 36.16 -70.17 -31.48
CA ASP A 27 35.04 -69.20 -31.66
C ASP A 27 35.35 -67.89 -30.89
N LYS A 28 34.67 -66.81 -31.28
CA LYS A 28 34.62 -65.41 -30.76
C LYS A 28 35.42 -65.00 -29.51
N ASP A 29 36.06 -63.84 -29.67
CA ASP A 29 35.90 -62.67 -28.80
C ASP A 29 36.05 -61.38 -29.66
N PRO A 30 35.64 -60.17 -29.24
CA PRO A 30 35.46 -59.74 -27.85
C PRO A 30 34.12 -59.06 -27.48
N GLU A 31 33.89 -59.01 -26.17
CA GLU A 31 32.97 -58.08 -25.52
C GLU A 31 33.16 -56.61 -25.94
N ILE A 32 32.04 -55.95 -26.26
CA ILE A 32 31.67 -54.56 -25.88
C ILE A 32 32.85 -53.58 -25.67
N ALA A 33 33.66 -53.37 -26.71
CA ALA A 33 34.70 -52.36 -26.74
C ALA A 33 34.33 -51.20 -27.68
N THR A 34 33.27 -50.45 -27.34
CA THR A 34 33.14 -49.06 -27.82
C THR A 34 32.55 -48.17 -26.73
N ARG A 35 33.44 -47.66 -25.86
CA ARG A 35 33.17 -46.46 -25.05
C ARG A 35 32.94 -45.27 -25.99
N GLY A 36 31.70 -45.10 -26.45
CA GLY A 36 31.26 -43.87 -27.09
C GLY A 36 31.29 -42.74 -26.07
N GLY A 37 32.33 -41.89 -26.12
CA GLY A 37 32.43 -40.71 -25.28
C GLY A 37 31.33 -39.70 -25.63
N GLY A 38 30.22 -39.72 -24.90
CA GLY A 38 29.08 -38.86 -25.13
C GLY A 38 28.12 -38.79 -23.94
N SER A 39 27.28 -37.76 -23.92
CA SER A 39 26.21 -37.55 -22.91
C SER A 39 26.66 -37.09 -21.50
N SER A 40 27.60 -36.15 -21.42
CA SER A 40 27.72 -35.22 -20.27
C SER A 40 27.03 -33.89 -20.58
N SER A 41 27.45 -33.20 -21.66
CA SER A 41 26.89 -31.90 -22.08
C SER A 41 25.37 -31.91 -22.29
N GLY A 42 24.82 -32.92 -22.99
CA GLY A 42 23.39 -33.02 -23.25
C GLY A 42 22.52 -33.18 -22.00
N ARG A 43 23.03 -33.84 -20.94
CA ARG A 43 22.32 -33.97 -19.66
C ARG A 43 22.25 -32.63 -18.92
N CYS A 44 23.35 -31.88 -18.90
CA CYS A 44 23.41 -30.53 -18.33
C CYS A 44 22.45 -29.57 -19.06
N LEU A 45 22.45 -29.59 -20.40
CA LEU A 45 21.54 -28.78 -21.23
C LEU A 45 20.06 -29.09 -20.94
N LEU A 46 19.67 -30.37 -20.82
CA LEU A 46 18.30 -30.75 -20.48
C LEU A 46 17.89 -30.28 -19.08
N THR A 47 18.77 -30.36 -18.08
CA THR A 47 18.49 -29.83 -16.73
C THR A 47 18.38 -28.30 -16.71
N LEU A 48 19.21 -27.59 -17.48
CA LEU A 48 19.15 -26.14 -17.60
C LEU A 48 17.87 -25.67 -18.32
N LEU A 49 17.47 -26.36 -19.39
CA LEU A 49 16.19 -26.11 -20.08
C LEU A 49 14.99 -26.37 -19.16
N GLY A 50 15.00 -27.48 -18.42
CA GLY A 50 13.95 -27.80 -17.43
C GLY A 50 13.82 -26.72 -16.35
N LEU A 51 14.94 -26.27 -15.78
CA LEU A 51 14.96 -25.15 -14.82
C LEU A 51 14.46 -23.84 -15.45
N ALA A 52 14.85 -23.53 -16.69
CA ALA A 52 14.38 -22.34 -17.40
C ALA A 52 12.87 -22.38 -17.64
N PHE A 53 12.29 -23.53 -18.00
CA PHE A 53 10.84 -23.69 -18.13
C PHE A 53 10.11 -23.57 -16.79
N ILE A 54 10.66 -24.10 -15.70
CA ILE A 54 10.07 -23.94 -14.35
C ILE A 54 10.12 -22.47 -13.92
N LEU A 55 11.26 -21.79 -14.08
CA LEU A 55 11.39 -20.36 -13.76
C LEU A 55 10.45 -19.49 -14.61
N ALA A 56 10.35 -19.75 -15.91
CA ALA A 56 9.40 -19.08 -16.78
C ALA A 56 7.94 -19.34 -16.35
N GLY A 57 7.61 -20.58 -15.98
CA GLY A 57 6.30 -20.95 -15.44
C GLY A 57 5.96 -20.24 -14.12
N VAL A 58 6.93 -20.10 -13.22
CA VAL A 58 6.76 -19.35 -11.96
C VAL A 58 6.61 -17.85 -12.21
N VAL A 59 7.38 -17.26 -13.12
CA VAL A 59 7.27 -15.82 -13.47
C VAL A 59 5.95 -15.52 -14.17
N VAL A 60 5.54 -16.33 -15.15
CA VAL A 60 4.27 -16.16 -15.88
C VAL A 60 3.08 -16.47 -14.98
N GLY A 61 3.12 -17.57 -14.22
CA GLY A 61 2.08 -17.93 -13.25
C GLY A 61 1.94 -16.86 -12.16
N GLY A 62 3.06 -16.40 -11.61
CA GLY A 62 3.12 -15.29 -10.65
C GLY A 62 2.55 -13.99 -11.22
N ALA A 63 2.89 -13.63 -12.46
CA ALA A 63 2.34 -12.44 -13.13
C ALA A 63 0.83 -12.57 -13.44
N CYS A 64 0.35 -13.76 -13.79
CA CYS A 64 -1.08 -14.05 -13.99
C CYS A 64 -1.86 -13.96 -12.67
N ILE A 65 -1.36 -14.59 -11.60
CA ILE A 65 -1.94 -14.52 -10.25
C ILE A 65 -1.93 -13.07 -9.76
N TYR A 66 -0.79 -12.37 -9.86
CA TYR A 66 -0.67 -10.95 -9.50
C TYR A 66 -1.70 -10.10 -10.26
N LYS A 67 -1.84 -10.27 -11.58
CA LYS A 67 -2.79 -9.49 -12.38
C LYS A 67 -4.26 -9.80 -12.08
N TYR A 68 -4.57 -11.00 -11.57
CA TYR A 68 -5.94 -11.43 -11.27
C TYR A 68 -6.34 -11.13 -9.81
N PHE A 69 -5.39 -11.23 -8.86
CA PHE A 69 -5.64 -11.11 -7.43
C PHE A 69 -5.15 -9.80 -6.80
N MET A 70 -4.27 -9.02 -7.43
CA MET A 70 -4.01 -7.65 -6.96
C MET A 70 -5.19 -6.77 -7.38
N PRO A 71 -5.97 -6.22 -6.43
CA PRO A 71 -6.96 -5.22 -6.77
C PRO A 71 -6.22 -4.05 -7.38
N LYS A 72 -6.70 -3.56 -8.52
CA LYS A 72 -6.26 -2.25 -9.01
C LYS A 72 -6.93 -1.19 -8.14
N HIS A 73 -6.35 -0.94 -6.97
CA HIS A 73 -6.67 0.23 -6.15
C HIS A 73 -6.55 1.46 -7.04
N LYS A 74 -7.69 2.04 -7.41
CA LYS A 74 -7.75 3.21 -8.27
C LYS A 74 -7.63 4.42 -7.37
N VAL A 75 -6.40 4.90 -7.22
CA VAL A 75 -6.18 6.21 -6.63
C VAL A 75 -6.60 7.26 -7.66
N TYR A 76 -7.69 7.96 -7.36
CA TYR A 76 -8.14 9.11 -8.11
C TYR A 76 -7.39 10.36 -7.62
N ARG A 77 -7.22 11.36 -8.49
CA ARG A 77 -6.73 12.70 -8.11
C ARG A 77 -7.78 13.72 -8.54
N GLY A 78 -8.34 14.44 -7.58
CA GLY A 78 -9.27 15.54 -7.84
C GLY A 78 -8.60 16.88 -7.58
N GLU A 79 -9.07 17.91 -8.28
CA GLU A 79 -8.70 19.31 -8.05
C GLU A 79 -9.96 20.16 -8.16
N MET A 80 -10.26 20.93 -7.12
CA MET A 80 -11.42 21.82 -7.03
C MET A 80 -10.96 23.26 -6.77
N CYS A 81 -11.79 24.21 -7.17
CA CYS A 81 -11.64 25.62 -6.81
C CYS A 81 -12.80 26.06 -5.92
N TYR A 82 -12.50 26.78 -4.84
CA TYR A 82 -13.51 27.36 -3.94
C TYR A 82 -13.32 28.86 -3.75
N PHE A 83 -14.39 29.54 -3.38
CA PHE A 83 -14.39 30.93 -2.97
C PHE A 83 -14.61 31.07 -1.46
N ASP A 84 -13.71 31.78 -0.78
CA ASP A 84 -13.86 32.15 0.64
C ASP A 84 -14.53 33.53 0.76
N ASN A 85 -15.57 33.61 1.59
CA ASN A 85 -16.37 34.82 1.79
C ASN A 85 -15.82 35.77 2.86
N GLU A 86 -14.86 35.35 3.71
CA GLU A 86 -14.41 36.20 4.82
C GLU A 86 -13.42 37.29 4.41
N HIS A 87 -12.60 37.06 3.40
CA HIS A 87 -11.60 38.03 2.91
C HIS A 87 -12.20 39.19 2.07
N ARG A 88 -13.44 39.62 2.36
CA ARG A 88 -14.14 40.70 1.65
C ARG A 88 -13.65 42.10 2.04
N GLU A 89 -12.45 42.45 1.60
CA GLU A 89 -12.25 43.81 1.10
C GLU A 89 -13.24 44.03 -0.06
N ARG A 90 -14.12 45.05 0.06
CA ARG A 90 -15.35 45.18 -0.74
C ARG A 90 -15.15 45.51 -2.23
N THR A 91 -13.93 45.38 -2.76
CA THR A 91 -13.50 45.91 -4.06
C THR A 91 -12.67 44.94 -4.91
N ALA A 92 -12.37 43.72 -4.44
CA ALA A 92 -11.67 42.71 -5.21
C ALA A 92 -12.63 41.75 -5.94
N GLU A 93 -12.23 41.28 -7.12
CA GLU A 93 -12.90 40.17 -7.82
C GLU A 93 -12.77 38.86 -7.01
N PRO A 94 -13.71 37.91 -7.12
CA PRO A 94 -13.65 36.66 -6.36
C PRO A 94 -12.42 35.84 -6.73
N TYR A 95 -11.43 35.81 -5.83
CA TYR A 95 -10.25 34.97 -5.97
C TYR A 95 -10.59 33.52 -5.61
N PHE A 96 -10.33 32.61 -6.55
CA PHE A 96 -10.58 31.18 -6.36
C PHE A 96 -9.33 30.48 -5.87
N LEU A 97 -9.42 29.78 -4.74
CA LEU A 97 -8.34 29.00 -4.16
C LEU A 97 -8.42 27.55 -4.70
N PRO A 98 -7.36 27.02 -5.33
CA PRO A 98 -7.30 25.62 -5.72
C PRO A 98 -7.01 24.73 -4.50
N ILE A 99 -7.65 23.56 -4.47
CA ILE A 99 -7.35 22.46 -3.55
C ILE A 99 -7.31 21.17 -4.35
N ALA A 100 -6.33 20.29 -4.07
CA ALA A 100 -6.18 19.02 -4.76
C ALA A 100 -6.02 17.89 -3.74
N GLU A 101 -6.67 16.76 -3.99
CA GLU A 101 -6.65 15.59 -3.10
C GLU A 101 -6.45 14.31 -3.91
N LYS A 102 -6.03 13.25 -3.23
CA LYS A 102 -6.04 11.89 -3.78
C LYS A 102 -7.00 11.04 -2.99
N ALA A 103 -7.73 10.14 -3.64
CA ALA A 103 -8.61 9.21 -2.95
C ALA A 103 -8.52 7.79 -3.50
N ASP A 104 -8.35 6.79 -2.63
CA ASP A 104 -8.61 5.38 -2.91
C ASP A 104 -10.03 5.05 -2.42
N ILE A 105 -10.95 4.94 -3.37
CA ILE A 105 -12.38 4.74 -3.10
C ILE A 105 -12.76 3.32 -3.49
N ARG A 106 -13.27 2.57 -2.52
CA ARG A 106 -13.56 1.14 -2.62
C ARG A 106 -15.06 0.92 -2.44
N GLU A 107 -15.77 0.87 -3.56
CA GLU A 107 -17.23 0.64 -3.58
C GLU A 107 -17.60 -0.74 -3.02
N GLU A 108 -16.74 -1.75 -3.18
CA GLU A 108 -16.96 -3.11 -2.65
C GLU A 108 -16.76 -3.20 -1.11
N ASP A 109 -15.80 -2.43 -0.57
CA ASP A 109 -15.50 -2.37 0.87
C ASP A 109 -16.30 -1.26 1.60
N ASN A 110 -17.16 -0.50 0.90
CA ASN A 110 -17.87 0.67 1.42
C ASN A 110 -16.95 1.69 2.15
N ILE A 111 -15.77 1.97 1.58
CA ILE A 111 -14.75 2.83 2.19
C ILE A 111 -14.18 3.85 1.20
N ALA A 112 -13.86 5.04 1.72
CA ALA A 112 -13.01 6.01 1.04
C ALA A 112 -11.83 6.40 1.92
N ILE A 113 -10.62 6.34 1.37
CA ILE A 113 -9.38 6.83 1.99
C ILE A 113 -8.93 8.04 1.18
N ILE A 114 -8.75 9.20 1.82
CA ILE A 114 -8.44 10.49 1.19
C ILE A 114 -7.14 11.06 1.77
N ASP A 115 -6.17 11.34 0.90
CA ASP A 115 -4.94 12.05 1.24
C ASP A 115 -5.09 13.55 0.93
N VAL A 116 -5.10 14.38 1.97
CA VAL A 116 -5.09 15.85 1.90
C VAL A 116 -3.63 16.33 1.96
N PRO A 117 -3.09 16.94 0.89
CA PRO A 117 -1.71 17.39 0.88
C PRO A 117 -1.49 18.63 1.75
N VAL A 118 -0.23 19.00 1.93
CA VAL A 118 0.14 20.30 2.51
C VAL A 118 -0.41 21.41 1.60
N PRO A 119 -1.22 22.35 2.10
CA PRO A 119 -1.73 23.45 1.29
C PRO A 119 -0.63 24.46 0.96
N GLU A 120 -0.69 25.01 -0.25
CA GLU A 120 0.25 26.05 -0.70
C GLU A 120 -0.19 27.47 -0.26
N PHE A 121 -1.47 27.67 0.05
CA PHE A 121 -2.10 29.00 0.16
C PHE A 121 -3.11 29.16 1.32
N SER A 122 -3.10 28.28 2.33
CA SER A 122 -4.03 28.39 3.47
C SER A 122 -3.46 27.77 4.74
N ASP A 123 -3.85 28.30 5.90
CA ASP A 123 -3.55 27.77 7.24
C ASP A 123 -4.35 26.49 7.57
N SER A 124 -4.41 25.55 6.62
CA SER A 124 -5.03 24.23 6.81
C SER A 124 -3.94 23.20 7.08
N ASP A 125 -4.23 22.26 7.96
CA ASP A 125 -3.30 21.19 8.29
C ASP A 125 -3.43 20.04 7.28
N PRO A 126 -2.31 19.41 6.86
CA PRO A 126 -2.33 18.22 6.03
C PRO A 126 -2.91 17.03 6.79
N ALA A 127 -3.70 16.19 6.11
CA ALA A 127 -4.44 15.12 6.77
C ALA A 127 -4.54 13.85 5.91
N ALA A 128 -4.75 12.71 6.56
CA ALA A 128 -5.24 11.50 5.93
C ALA A 128 -6.60 11.13 6.55
N ILE A 129 -7.62 10.95 5.73
CA ILE A 129 -9.02 10.81 6.15
C ILE A 129 -9.54 9.44 5.71
N VAL A 130 -10.22 8.73 6.60
CA VAL A 130 -10.92 7.48 6.29
C VAL A 130 -12.40 7.63 6.60
N HIS A 131 -13.24 7.48 5.59
CA HIS A 131 -14.68 7.29 5.76
C HIS A 131 -14.99 5.79 5.69
N ASP A 132 -15.48 5.23 6.79
CA ASP A 132 -16.01 3.88 6.89
C ASP A 132 -17.55 3.97 6.88
N PHE A 133 -18.16 3.67 5.72
CA PHE A 133 -19.60 3.85 5.53
C PHE A 133 -20.42 2.69 6.12
N ASP A 134 -19.81 1.52 6.35
CA ASP A 134 -20.45 0.39 7.04
C ASP A 134 -20.56 0.64 8.55
N ARG A 135 -19.53 1.25 9.15
CA ARG A 135 -19.49 1.62 10.57
C ARG A 135 -20.06 3.00 10.87
N LEU A 136 -20.31 3.81 9.84
CA LEU A 136 -20.72 5.21 9.94
C LEU A 136 -19.74 6.04 10.80
N LEU A 137 -18.45 5.91 10.52
CA LEU A 137 -17.38 6.67 11.17
C LEU A 137 -16.51 7.39 10.13
N THR A 138 -16.10 8.61 10.46
CA THR A 138 -14.94 9.27 9.82
C THR A 138 -13.80 9.33 10.82
N ALA A 139 -12.60 8.98 10.40
CA ALA A 139 -11.36 9.23 11.12
C ALA A 139 -10.49 10.22 10.34
N TYR A 140 -10.00 11.25 11.02
CA TYR A 140 -9.03 12.22 10.50
C TYR A 140 -7.71 11.99 11.23
N LEU A 141 -6.64 11.65 10.51
CA LEU A 141 -5.28 11.72 11.00
C LEU A 141 -4.69 13.06 10.60
N ASP A 142 -4.51 13.94 11.58
CA ASP A 142 -3.75 15.17 11.41
C ASP A 142 -2.26 14.83 11.28
N LEU A 143 -1.65 15.18 10.14
CA LEU A 143 -0.25 14.85 9.85
C LEU A 143 0.74 15.88 10.43
N GLN A 144 0.25 17.05 10.87
CA GLN A 144 1.04 18.10 11.50
C GLN A 144 1.15 17.90 13.02
N LEU A 145 0.03 17.59 13.68
CA LEU A 145 -0.03 17.28 15.11
C LEU A 145 0.30 15.82 15.40
N GLY A 146 0.01 14.91 14.46
CA GLY A 146 0.18 13.47 14.66
C GLY A 146 -0.95 12.81 15.47
N ASN A 147 -2.09 13.49 15.60
CA ASN A 147 -3.25 13.01 16.35
C ASN A 147 -4.32 12.43 15.41
N CYS A 148 -5.03 11.40 15.87
CA CYS A 148 -6.21 10.89 15.21
C CYS A 148 -7.48 11.42 15.87
N TYR A 149 -8.48 11.75 15.07
CA TYR A 149 -9.75 12.31 15.50
C TYR A 149 -10.90 11.54 14.86
N VAL A 150 -11.84 11.04 15.68
CA VAL A 150 -12.89 10.12 15.23
C VAL A 150 -14.28 10.70 15.51
N ILE A 151 -15.14 10.72 14.49
CA ILE A 151 -16.49 11.28 14.55
C ILE A 151 -17.51 10.36 13.85
N PRO A 152 -18.79 10.34 14.27
CA PRO A 152 -19.86 9.75 13.47
C PRO A 152 -19.97 10.40 12.08
N LEU A 153 -19.94 9.58 11.05
CA LEU A 153 -20.05 9.96 9.64
C LEU A 153 -21.40 10.66 9.39
N ASN A 154 -21.36 11.84 8.76
CA ASN A 154 -22.58 12.52 8.33
C ASN A 154 -22.89 12.21 6.86
N THR A 155 -23.69 11.16 6.64
CA THR A 155 -24.14 10.73 5.30
C THR A 155 -25.04 11.72 4.57
N SER A 156 -25.41 12.84 5.20
CA SER A 156 -26.09 13.97 4.53
C SER A 156 -25.12 14.98 3.93
N ILE A 157 -23.85 14.97 4.36
CA ILE A 157 -22.77 15.84 3.85
C ILE A 157 -21.82 15.03 2.98
N VAL A 158 -21.31 13.89 3.48
CA VAL A 158 -20.38 13.03 2.74
C VAL A 158 -21.11 12.25 1.64
N MET A 159 -20.65 12.37 0.39
CA MET A 159 -21.20 11.56 -0.71
C MET A 159 -20.98 10.06 -0.48
N PRO A 160 -21.96 9.19 -0.82
CA PRO A 160 -21.76 7.73 -0.85
C PRO A 160 -20.58 7.34 -1.77
N PRO A 161 -19.90 6.19 -1.53
CA PRO A 161 -18.66 5.82 -2.23
C PRO A 161 -18.74 5.90 -3.75
N ARG A 162 -19.83 5.41 -4.35
CA ARG A 162 -20.06 5.45 -5.79
C ARG A 162 -20.16 6.87 -6.36
N ASN A 163 -20.82 7.77 -5.64
CA ASN A 163 -20.99 9.17 -6.02
C ASN A 163 -19.67 9.94 -5.84
N LEU A 164 -18.95 9.68 -4.75
CA LEU A 164 -17.62 10.24 -4.51
C LEU A 164 -16.62 9.79 -5.59
N MET A 165 -16.66 8.52 -6.01
CA MET A 165 -15.85 7.98 -7.10
C MET A 165 -16.15 8.67 -8.45
N ASP A 166 -17.42 8.89 -8.79
CA ASP A 166 -17.83 9.61 -10.00
C ASP A 166 -17.40 11.10 -9.96
N LEU A 167 -17.53 11.75 -8.80
CA LEU A 167 -17.00 13.11 -8.57
C LEU A 167 -15.50 13.17 -8.85
N PHE A 168 -14.70 12.34 -8.16
CA PHE A 168 -13.25 12.28 -8.34
C PHE A 168 -12.83 11.95 -9.78
N ALA A 169 -13.55 11.07 -10.48
CA ALA A 169 -13.28 10.76 -11.89
C ALA A 169 -13.56 11.96 -12.83
N LYS A 170 -14.58 12.77 -12.52
CA LYS A 170 -14.92 13.98 -13.27
C LYS A 170 -13.90 15.11 -13.04
N LEU A 171 -13.45 15.30 -11.79
CA LEU A 171 -12.36 16.22 -11.46
C LEU A 171 -11.06 15.81 -12.19
N ALA A 172 -10.69 14.53 -12.12
CA ALA A 172 -9.47 13.99 -12.74
C ALA A 172 -9.40 14.18 -14.28
N THR A 173 -10.54 14.36 -14.94
CA THR A 173 -10.64 14.57 -16.39
C THR A 173 -10.77 16.05 -16.78
N GLY A 174 -10.84 16.98 -15.81
CA GLY A 174 -11.14 18.39 -16.05
C GLY A 174 -12.54 18.64 -16.64
N SER A 175 -13.39 17.62 -16.70
CA SER A 175 -14.76 17.72 -17.22
C SER A 175 -15.73 18.40 -16.24
N TYR A 176 -15.27 18.62 -15.01
CA TYR A 176 -16.01 19.23 -13.92
C TYR A 176 -15.06 20.18 -13.17
N LEU A 177 -15.21 21.48 -13.44
CA LEU A 177 -14.53 22.56 -12.72
C LEU A 177 -15.58 23.46 -12.06
N PRO A 178 -16.37 22.95 -11.08
CA PRO A 178 -17.31 23.78 -10.35
C PRO A 178 -16.53 24.84 -9.56
N GLN A 179 -16.97 26.09 -9.67
CA GLN A 179 -16.62 27.12 -8.70
C GLN A 179 -17.47 26.86 -7.46
N THR A 180 -16.85 26.33 -6.40
CA THR A 180 -17.55 25.90 -5.20
C THR A 180 -17.50 26.93 -4.07
N TYR A 181 -18.27 26.69 -3.01
CA TYR A 181 -18.26 27.46 -1.79
C TYR A 181 -17.60 26.66 -0.66
N LEU A 182 -17.10 27.37 0.36
CA LEU A 182 -16.58 26.78 1.58
C LEU A 182 -17.73 26.57 2.59
N VAL A 183 -17.89 25.33 3.06
CA VAL A 183 -18.72 24.97 4.23
C VAL A 183 -17.80 24.81 5.43
N ARG A 184 -18.21 25.29 6.60
CA ARG A 184 -17.42 25.15 7.83
C ARG A 184 -18.17 24.30 8.86
N GLU A 185 -17.52 23.24 9.35
CA GLU A 185 -17.96 22.49 10.52
C GLU A 185 -17.00 22.77 11.68
N GLU A 186 -17.53 23.17 12.83
CA GLU A 186 -16.71 23.37 14.04
C GLU A 186 -16.89 22.18 15.00
N MET A 187 -15.78 21.55 15.32
CA MET A 187 -15.66 20.33 16.11
C MET A 187 -14.94 20.64 17.43
N VAL A 188 -15.37 20.00 18.51
CA VAL A 188 -14.67 20.07 19.80
C VAL A 188 -14.16 18.68 20.15
N VAL A 189 -12.91 18.62 20.60
CA VAL A 189 -12.29 17.40 21.15
C VAL A 189 -12.95 17.06 22.49
N THR A 190 -13.32 15.80 22.69
CA THR A 190 -14.05 15.34 23.89
C THR A 190 -13.26 14.30 24.69
N GLU A 191 -13.50 13.01 24.48
CA GLU A 191 -12.83 11.90 25.17
C GLU A 191 -11.65 11.35 24.36
N GLU A 192 -10.63 10.83 25.06
CA GLU A 192 -9.57 10.01 24.44
C GLU A 192 -10.08 8.57 24.26
N ILE A 193 -9.63 7.90 23.19
CA ILE A 193 -10.04 6.55 22.80
C ILE A 193 -8.86 5.60 22.98
N ASP A 194 -8.78 4.94 24.14
CA ASP A 194 -7.71 3.98 24.46
C ASP A 194 -7.65 2.79 23.48
N ASN A 195 -8.81 2.25 23.07
CA ASN A 195 -8.89 1.06 22.22
C ASN A 195 -9.34 1.37 20.79
N VAL A 196 -8.38 1.77 19.96
CA VAL A 196 -8.58 2.01 18.51
C VAL A 196 -9.03 0.75 17.76
N SER A 197 -8.78 -0.46 18.28
CA SER A 197 -9.10 -1.73 17.60
C SER A 197 -10.60 -1.95 17.36
N ASP A 198 -11.45 -1.36 18.19
CA ASP A 198 -12.91 -1.52 18.09
C ASP A 198 -13.51 -0.67 16.95
N LEU A 199 -12.77 0.32 16.44
CA LEU A 199 -13.22 1.28 15.43
C LEU A 199 -13.30 0.71 14.01
N GLY A 200 -12.69 -0.44 13.76
CA GLY A 200 -12.63 -1.08 12.43
C GLY A 200 -11.23 -1.09 11.83
N ILE A 201 -10.96 -2.05 10.94
CA ILE A 201 -9.58 -2.35 10.49
C ILE A 201 -8.91 -1.18 9.75
N PHE A 202 -9.66 -0.37 9.00
CA PHE A 202 -9.13 0.74 8.23
C PHE A 202 -8.81 1.97 9.11
N ILE A 203 -9.71 2.30 10.05
CA ILE A 203 -9.46 3.34 11.06
C ILE A 203 -8.31 2.91 11.99
N TYR A 204 -8.25 1.63 12.38
CA TYR A 204 -7.12 1.08 13.12
C TYR A 204 -5.80 1.20 12.35
N GLN A 205 -5.76 0.87 11.06
CA GLN A 205 -4.56 1.03 10.23
C GLN A 205 -4.10 2.49 10.10
N LEU A 206 -5.04 3.45 10.08
CA LEU A 206 -4.75 4.87 10.07
C LEU A 206 -4.20 5.38 11.41
N CYS A 207 -4.81 4.97 12.52
CA CYS A 207 -4.63 5.60 13.84
C CYS A 207 -3.79 4.78 14.85
N VAL A 208 -3.32 3.58 14.48
CA VAL A 208 -2.47 2.77 15.35
C VAL A 208 -1.18 3.51 15.74
N GLY A 209 -0.93 3.60 17.05
CA GLY A 209 0.23 4.31 17.61
C GLY A 209 0.12 5.85 17.57
N LYS A 210 -1.10 6.39 17.48
CA LYS A 210 -1.42 7.82 17.55
C LYS A 210 -2.33 8.09 18.75
N GLU A 211 -2.17 9.23 19.39
CA GLU A 211 -3.18 9.73 20.35
C GLU A 211 -4.49 9.90 19.58
N THR A 212 -5.56 9.26 20.05
CA THR A 212 -6.83 9.16 19.31
C THR A 212 -7.95 9.73 20.14
N PHE A 213 -8.66 10.73 19.62
CA PHE A 213 -9.70 11.44 20.35
C PHE A 213 -11.05 11.39 19.63
N ARG A 214 -12.14 11.48 20.39
CA ARG A 214 -13.49 11.62 19.87
C ARG A 214 -13.83 13.08 19.62
N LEU A 215 -14.39 13.37 18.46
CA LEU A 215 -14.95 14.68 18.14
C LEU A 215 -16.47 14.71 18.36
N GLN A 216 -16.96 15.89 18.74
CA GLN A 216 -18.37 16.22 18.71
C GLN A 216 -18.57 17.56 17.97
N ARG A 217 -19.60 17.66 17.12
CA ARG A 217 -19.96 18.94 16.47
C ARG A 217 -20.40 19.96 17.53
N ARG A 218 -19.97 21.21 17.39
CA ARG A 218 -20.20 22.27 18.38
C ARG A 218 -21.69 22.59 18.59
N ASP A 219 -22.53 22.43 17.56
CA ASP A 219 -23.98 22.61 17.62
C ASP A 219 -24.69 21.59 18.52
N GLN A 220 -24.08 20.41 18.72
CA GLN A 220 -24.61 19.35 19.59
C GLN A 220 -24.23 19.52 21.07
N ILE A 221 -23.30 20.43 21.39
CA ILE A 221 -22.78 20.62 22.74
C ILE A 221 -23.71 21.58 23.51
N THR A 222 -24.60 21.00 24.30
CA THR A 222 -25.57 21.76 25.11
C THR A 222 -24.88 22.37 26.34
N GLY A 223 -24.42 23.62 26.26
CA GLY A 223 -23.80 24.28 27.41
C GLY A 223 -23.36 25.74 27.20
N LEU A 224 -23.11 26.41 28.33
CA LEU A 224 -22.60 27.79 28.38
C LEU A 224 -21.08 27.78 28.17
N GLN A 225 -20.65 27.85 26.91
CA GLN A 225 -19.21 27.80 26.58
C GLN A 225 -18.48 29.09 26.98
N LYS A 226 -17.30 28.91 27.57
CA LYS A 226 -16.41 29.99 28.02
C LYS A 226 -15.63 30.49 26.80
N ARG A 227 -15.55 31.81 26.61
CA ARG A 227 -14.76 32.43 25.53
C ARG A 227 -13.25 32.36 25.86
N SER A 228 -12.68 31.16 25.81
CA SER A 228 -11.23 30.95 25.74
C SER A 228 -10.74 31.32 24.34
N VAL A 229 -9.44 31.60 24.20
CA VAL A 229 -8.77 31.43 22.91
C VAL A 229 -8.55 29.92 22.77
N GLU A 230 -9.53 29.23 22.20
CA GLU A 230 -9.45 27.80 21.90
C GLU A 230 -8.32 27.59 20.89
N ASN A 231 -7.39 26.69 21.19
CA ASN A 231 -6.35 26.31 20.25
C ASN A 231 -7.00 25.40 19.20
N CYS A 232 -7.26 25.97 18.02
CA CYS A 232 -7.95 25.29 16.94
C CYS A 232 -7.04 25.18 15.71
N HIS A 233 -7.11 24.04 15.05
CA HIS A 233 -6.56 23.77 13.72
C HIS A 233 -7.73 23.55 12.74
N SER A 234 -7.48 23.62 11.45
CA SER A 234 -8.48 23.36 10.41
C SER A 234 -7.95 22.41 9.36
N ILE A 235 -8.77 21.46 8.95
CA ILE A 235 -8.50 20.57 7.81
C ILE A 235 -9.51 20.95 6.73
N ARG A 236 -9.02 21.26 5.52
CA ARG A 236 -9.86 21.54 4.35
C ARG A 236 -9.81 20.35 3.40
N HIS A 237 -10.98 19.82 3.03
CA HIS A 237 -11.11 18.71 2.07
C HIS A 237 -12.47 18.72 1.36
N PHE A 238 -12.65 17.99 0.25
CA PHE A 238 -13.96 17.90 -0.44
C PHE A 238 -14.72 16.59 -0.17
N GLU A 239 -15.71 16.66 0.72
CA GLU A 239 -16.65 15.56 1.00
C GLU A 239 -17.79 15.44 -0.03
N ASN A 240 -17.99 16.49 -0.84
CA ASN A 240 -19.12 16.67 -1.74
C ASN A 240 -18.75 17.62 -2.90
N SER A 241 -19.73 18.19 -3.62
CA SER A 241 -19.53 19.23 -4.65
C SER A 241 -19.20 20.61 -4.06
N PHE A 242 -18.58 20.63 -2.88
CA PHE A 242 -18.14 21.80 -2.13
C PHE A 242 -16.99 21.41 -1.20
N VAL A 243 -16.18 22.39 -0.82
CA VAL A 243 -15.07 22.20 0.12
C VAL A 243 -15.60 22.35 1.54
N VAL A 244 -15.24 21.42 2.42
CA VAL A 244 -15.50 21.46 3.85
C VAL A 244 -14.23 21.91 4.57
N GLU A 245 -14.36 22.84 5.50
CA GLU A 245 -13.34 23.19 6.49
C GLU A 245 -13.79 22.64 7.84
N THR A 246 -13.17 21.54 8.25
CA THR A 246 -13.37 20.92 9.56
C THR A 246 -12.41 21.61 10.53
N LYS A 247 -12.93 22.53 11.33
CA LYS A 247 -12.18 23.24 12.37
C LYS A 247 -12.25 22.47 13.68
N ILE A 248 -11.12 21.96 14.17
CA ILE A 248 -11.03 21.13 15.37
C ILE A 248 -10.43 21.98 16.50
N CYS A 249 -11.20 22.17 17.57
CA CYS A 249 -10.83 22.98 18.73
C CYS A 249 -10.67 22.13 20.00
N GLN A 250 -9.63 22.45 20.80
CA GLN A 250 -9.50 21.95 22.17
C GLN A 250 -10.49 22.66 23.11
N GLN A 251 -10.96 21.96 24.15
CA GLN A 251 -11.94 22.44 25.13
C GLN A 251 -11.33 23.27 26.28
#